data_AF-A0A2K8WNH6-F1
#
_entry.id   AF-A0A2K8WNH6-F1
#
_cell.length_a   1.000
_cell.length_b   1.000
_cell.length_c   1.000
_cell.angle_alpha   90.00
_cell.angle_beta   90.00
_cell.angle_gamma   90.00
#
_symmetry.space_group_name_H-M   'P 1'
#
loop_
_entity.id
_entity.type
_entity.pdbx_description
1 polymer ?
#
loop_
_entity_poly.entity_id
_entity_poly.type
_entity_poly.pdbx_seq_one_letter_code
_entity_poly.pdbx_strand_id
1 'polypeptide(L)'
;MSNLDKLFCHVDDWTRKFELLWQEKLLSNGVARRLRSKSLCLSEIMTILIAFHQNSYRNFKHLYLNHVQQYWRLAFPKLPSYPFFVTFRKEE
;
A
#
# COMPACT_ATOMS: atom_id res chain seq x y z
N MET A 1 -9.62 -14.86 -12.15
CA MET A 1 -9.14 -13.52 -11.76
C MET A 1 -10.14 -12.92 -10.81
N SER A 2 -9.74 -12.82 -9.55
CA SER A 2 -10.49 -12.20 -8.46
C SER A 2 -10.72 -10.71 -8.74
N ASN A 3 -11.75 -10.09 -8.15
CA ASN A 3 -11.89 -8.62 -8.19
C ASN A 3 -10.66 -7.90 -7.63
N LEU A 4 -9.97 -8.53 -6.67
CA LEU A 4 -8.69 -8.05 -6.13
C LEU A 4 -7.59 -8.02 -7.19
N ASP A 5 -7.42 -9.11 -7.96
CA ASP A 5 -6.33 -9.23 -8.94
C ASP A 5 -6.45 -8.13 -10.00
N LYS A 6 -7.68 -7.87 -10.48
CA LYS A 6 -7.94 -6.80 -11.45
C LYS A 6 -7.62 -5.42 -10.87
N LEU A 7 -8.06 -5.16 -9.64
CA LEU A 7 -7.76 -3.90 -8.96
C LEU A 7 -6.26 -3.71 -8.77
N PHE A 8 -5.57 -4.75 -8.29
CA PHE A 8 -4.13 -4.70 -8.05
C PHE A 8 -3.35 -4.46 -9.34
N CYS A 9 -3.68 -5.13 -10.45
CA CYS A 9 -3.03 -4.88 -11.74
C CYS A 9 -3.15 -3.42 -12.18
N HIS A 10 -4.37 -2.84 -12.12
CA HIS A 10 -4.56 -1.44 -12.49
C HIS A 10 -3.79 -0.48 -11.58
N VAL A 11 -3.77 -0.76 -10.28
CA VAL A 11 -3.04 0.05 -9.30
C VAL A 11 -1.54 -0.07 -9.53
N ASP A 12 -1.00 -1.27 -9.74
CA ASP A 12 0.43 -1.48 -9.97
C ASP A 12 0.94 -0.77 -11.23
N ASP A 13 0.20 -0.86 -12.34
CA ASP A 13 0.51 -0.16 -13.58
C ASP A 13 0.52 1.37 -13.41
N TRP A 14 -0.42 1.91 -12.62
CA TRP A 14 -0.46 3.33 -12.30
C TRP A 14 0.71 3.72 -11.39
N THR A 15 0.99 2.91 -10.37
CA THR A 15 2.00 3.20 -9.35
C THR A 15 3.39 3.24 -9.96
N ARG A 16 3.70 2.33 -10.90
CA ARG A 16 4.97 2.32 -11.63
C ARG A 16 5.20 3.62 -12.42
N LYS A 17 4.15 4.19 -13.03
CA LYS A 17 4.24 5.48 -13.75
C LYS A 17 4.35 6.65 -12.78
N PHE A 18 3.60 6.60 -11.68
CA PHE A 18 3.59 7.64 -10.66
C PHE A 18 4.94 7.75 -9.94
N GLU A 19 5.55 6.63 -9.55
CA GLU A 19 6.82 6.61 -8.84
C GLU A 19 7.95 7.27 -9.63
N LEU A 20 8.01 7.07 -10.95
CA LEU A 20 9.01 7.71 -11.81
C LEU A 20 8.90 9.24 -11.74
N LEU A 21 7.70 9.78 -11.95
CA LEU A 21 7.43 11.23 -11.89
C LEU A 21 7.67 11.79 -10.48
N TRP A 22 7.33 11.02 -9.45
CA TRP A 22 7.53 11.40 -8.06
C TRP A 22 9.02 11.45 -7.70
N GLN A 23 9.82 10.48 -8.17
CA GLN A 23 11.26 10.46 -7.94
C GLN A 23 11.97 11.61 -8.64
N GLU A 24 11.61 11.94 -9.88
CA GLU A 24 12.15 13.11 -10.58
C GLU A 24 11.93 14.41 -9.80
N LYS A 25 10.73 14.57 -9.22
CA LYS A 25 10.40 15.73 -8.38
C LYS A 25 11.08 15.73 -7.01
N LEU A 26 11.39 14.56 -6.45
CA LEU A 26 12.13 14.45 -5.18
C LEU A 26 13.60 14.84 -5.33
N LEU A 27 14.22 14.49 -6.45
CA LEU A 27 15.62 14.80 -6.74
C LEU A 27 15.88 16.32 -6.86
N SER A 28 14.88 17.12 -7.26
CA SER A 28 15.03 18.58 -7.33
C SER A 28 15.20 19.26 -5.97
N ASN A 29 14.79 18.59 -4.88
CA ASN A 29 14.74 19.21 -3.55
C ASN A 29 16.01 18.99 -2.71
N GLY A 30 17.08 18.40 -3.28
CA GLY A 30 18.41 18.31 -2.66
C GLY A 30 18.52 17.43 -1.39
N VAL A 31 17.41 17.01 -0.82
CA VAL A 31 17.37 16.12 0.35
C VAL A 31 17.36 14.67 -0.12
N ALA A 32 18.54 14.11 -0.35
CA ALA A 32 18.69 12.68 -0.61
C ALA A 32 18.35 11.87 0.64
N ARG A 33 17.08 11.46 0.79
CA ARG A 33 16.67 10.49 1.82
C ARG A 33 16.92 9.07 1.34
N ARG A 34 17.55 8.25 2.19
CA ARG A 34 17.73 6.82 1.94
C ARG A 34 16.37 6.14 1.79
N LEU A 35 16.10 5.57 0.61
CA LEU A 35 14.95 4.69 0.37
C LEU A 35 15.24 3.32 1.01
N ARG A 36 14.75 3.11 2.24
CA ARG A 36 14.74 1.77 2.84
C ARG A 36 13.67 0.93 2.15
N SER A 37 13.98 -0.33 1.88
CA SER A 37 12.99 -1.30 1.41
C SER A 37 11.90 -1.46 2.45
N LYS A 38 10.71 -0.98 2.11
CA LYS A 38 9.50 -1.07 2.94
C LYS A 38 8.96 -2.50 2.86
N SER A 39 8.32 -2.97 3.94
CA SER A 39 7.68 -4.29 3.94
C SER A 39 6.51 -4.37 2.96
N LEU A 40 5.88 -3.24 2.66
CA LEU A 40 4.87 -3.08 1.62
C LEU A 40 5.32 -2.08 0.56
N CYS A 41 5.08 -2.37 -0.71
CA CYS A 41 5.25 -1.41 -1.80
C CYS A 41 4.03 -0.47 -1.89
N LEU A 42 4.18 0.60 -2.67
CA LEU A 42 3.16 1.63 -2.81
C LEU A 42 1.87 1.08 -3.43
N SER A 43 1.96 0.15 -4.40
CA SER A 43 0.79 -0.45 -5.04
C SER A 43 -0.02 -1.32 -4.09
N GLU A 44 0.64 -2.05 -3.19
CA GLU A 44 -0.01 -2.82 -2.12
C GLU A 44 -0.76 -1.90 -1.14
N ILE A 45 -0.11 -0.82 -0.70
CA ILE A 45 -0.72 0.17 0.20
C ILE A 45 -1.94 0.83 -0.46
N MET A 46 -1.80 1.28 -1.72
CA MET A 46 -2.88 1.88 -2.48
C MET A 46 -4.06 0.92 -2.65
N THR A 47 -3.79 -0.35 -2.94
CA THR A 47 -4.85 -1.37 -3.08
C THR A 47 -5.63 -1.56 -1.78
N ILE A 48 -4.95 -1.62 -0.64
CA ILE A 48 -5.59 -1.71 0.68
C ILE A 48 -6.44 -0.46 0.97
N LEU A 49 -5.95 0.73 0.62
CA LEU A 49 -6.69 1.99 0.82
C LEU A 49 -7.93 2.06 -0.08
N ILE A 50 -7.81 1.73 -1.37
CA ILE A 50 -8.95 1.73 -2.30
C ILE A 50 -10.01 0.75 -1.81
N ALA A 51 -9.61 -0.45 -1.38
CA ALA A 51 -10.53 -1.44 -0.84
C ALA A 51 -11.21 -0.98 0.46
N PHE A 52 -10.52 -0.17 1.28
CA PHE A 52 -11.14 0.47 2.43
C PHE A 52 -12.24 1.45 2.03
N HIS A 53 -11.96 2.31 1.04
CA HIS A 53 -12.95 3.25 0.51
C HIS A 53 -14.13 2.55 -0.16
N GLN A 54 -13.91 1.44 -0.87
CA GLN A 54 -14.96 0.70 -1.56
C GLN A 54 -15.90 -0.06 -0.61
N ASN A 55 -15.38 -0.64 0.47
CA ASN A 55 -16.15 -1.54 1.32
C ASN A 55 -16.86 -0.84 2.50
N SER A 56 -16.85 0.49 2.59
CA SER A 56 -17.56 1.27 3.62
C SER A 56 -17.41 0.74 5.05
N TYR A 57 -16.23 0.18 5.37
CA TYR A 57 -15.98 -0.34 6.72
C TYR A 57 -15.95 0.81 7.72
N ARG A 58 -16.53 0.59 8.91
CA ARG A 58 -16.57 1.61 9.98
C ARG A 58 -15.19 2.14 10.34
N ASN A 59 -14.19 1.26 10.41
CA ASN A 59 -12.83 1.62 10.82
C ASN A 59 -11.80 0.85 9.97
N PHE A 60 -10.69 1.50 9.62
CA PHE A 60 -9.59 0.88 8.86
C PHE A 60 -9.02 -0.36 9.58
N LYS A 61 -8.92 -0.30 10.91
CA LYS A 61 -8.50 -1.44 11.75
C LYS A 61 -9.35 -2.69 11.50
N HIS A 62 -10.66 -2.52 11.34
CA HIS A 62 -11.58 -3.63 11.15
C HIS A 62 -11.38 -4.29 9.78
N LEU A 63 -11.23 -3.49 8.71
CA LEU A 63 -10.87 -4.01 7.39
C LEU A 63 -9.52 -4.73 7.42
N TYR A 64 -8.51 -4.13 8.04
CA TYR A 64 -7.16 -4.70 8.05
C TYR A 64 -7.10 -6.06 8.75
N LEU A 65 -7.69 -6.17 9.94
CA LEU A 65 -7.62 -7.39 10.75
C LEU A 65 -8.53 -8.51 10.23
N ASN A 66 -9.75 -8.17 9.80
CA ASN A 66 -10.76 -9.17 9.44
C ASN A 66 -10.77 -9.53 7.95
N HIS A 67 -10.28 -8.64 7.08
CA HIS A 67 -10.28 -8.88 5.64
C HIS A 67 -8.85 -9.04 5.08
N VAL A 68 -8.02 -8.02 5.22
CA VAL A 68 -6.68 -7.99 4.60
C VAL A 68 -5.78 -9.09 5.19
N GLN A 69 -5.69 -9.18 6.51
CA GLN A 69 -4.81 -10.15 7.19
C GLN A 69 -5.28 -11.60 7.04
N GLN A 70 -6.58 -11.83 6.84
CA GLN A 70 -7.14 -13.18 6.70
C GLN A 70 -7.11 -13.66 5.25
N TYR A 71 -7.62 -12.85 4.32
CA TYR A 71 -7.83 -13.29 2.93
C TYR A 71 -6.69 -12.89 2.01
N TRP A 72 -5.97 -11.80 2.29
CA TRP A 72 -4.98 -11.26 1.36
C TRP A 72 -3.54 -11.59 1.75
N ARG A 73 -3.34 -12.38 2.81
CA ARG A 73 -2.00 -12.77 3.26
C ARG A 73 -1.23 -13.60 2.23
N LEU A 74 -1.94 -14.36 1.40
CA LEU A 74 -1.32 -15.08 0.27
C LEU A 74 -0.91 -14.12 -0.87
N ALA A 75 -1.69 -13.07 -1.10
CA ALA A 75 -1.38 -12.04 -2.10
C ALA A 75 -0.25 -11.12 -1.63
N PHE A 76 -0.18 -10.84 -0.32
CA PHE A 76 0.79 -9.94 0.30
C PHE A 76 1.59 -10.69 1.38
N PRO A 77 2.59 -11.51 1.01
CA PRO A 77 3.31 -12.35 1.95
C PRO A 77 4.14 -11.55 2.97
N LYS A 78 4.49 -10.30 2.65
CA LYS A 78 5.23 -9.39 3.53
C LYS A 78 4.33 -8.42 4.31
N LEU A 79 3.02 -8.69 4.36
CA LEU A 79 2.05 -7.85 5.06
C LEU A 79 2.41 -7.73 6.56
N PRO A 80 2.68 -6.52 7.08
CA PRO A 80 2.97 -6.31 8.48
C PRO A 80 1.72 -6.50 9.37
N SER A 81 1.93 -6.67 10.67
CA SER A 81 0.83 -6.60 11.63
C SER A 81 0.24 -5.18 11.70
N TYR A 82 -1.05 -5.05 12.08
CA TYR A 82 -1.72 -3.74 12.18
C TYR A 82 -0.94 -2.69 13.01
N PRO A 83 -0.39 -3.02 14.21
CA PRO A 83 0.39 -2.05 14.98
C PRO A 83 1.62 -1.56 14.21
N PHE A 84 2.33 -2.46 13.53
CA PHE A 84 3.50 -2.12 12.72
C PHE A 84 3.11 -1.29 11.49
N PHE A 85 1.98 -1.62 10.84
CA PHE A 85 1.41 -0.83 9.75
C PHE A 85 1.10 0.62 10.17
N VAL A 86 0.56 0.82 11.38
CA VAL A 86 0.28 2.16 11.91
C VAL A 86 1.55 2.92 12.22
N THR A 87 2.55 2.28 12.85
CA THR A 87 3.85 2.91 13.13
C THR A 87 4.52 3.34 11.83
N PHE A 88 4.46 2.49 10.81
CA PHE A 88 4.98 2.77 9.48
C PHE A 88 4.38 4.04 8.85
N ARG A 89 3.05 4.26 8.97
CA ARG A 89 2.42 5.49 8.45
C ARG A 89 2.79 6.77 9.21
N LYS A 90 3.35 6.68 10.42
CA LYS A 90 3.79 7.86 11.18
C LYS A 90 5.19 8.34 10.81
N GLU A 91 5.97 7.52 10.08
CA GLU A 91 7.34 7.85 9.68
C GLU A 91 7.45 8.52 8.31
N GLU A 92 6.34 8.68 7.58
CA GLU A 92 6.24 9.50 6.35
C GLU A 92 5.84 10.95 6.66
#